data_AF-A0A3D9H8Y7-F1
#
_entry.id   AF-A0A3D9H8Y7-F1
#
_cell.length_a   1.000
_cell.length_b   1.000
_cell.length_c   1.000
_cell.angle_alpha   90.00
_cell.angle_beta   90.00
_cell.angle_gamma   90.00
#
_symmetry.space_group_name_H-M   'P 1'
#
loop_
_entity.id
_entity.type
_entity.pdbx_description
1 polymer ?
#
loop_
_entity_poly.entity_id
_entity_poly.type
_entity_poly.pdbx_seq_one_letter_code
_entity_poly.pdbx_strand_id
1 'polypeptide(L)'
;MSDYLFPFLAVVLGVIIARFTKSSKSWNTKLLLSFSGAFLLALTLFELLPEVYNHLEAKSTGLFIMGGILLQIILELFSKGAEHGHVHIHKNSTAFPWLLFISLCIHSFLEGFSIHKHNDMVYGVLVHKIPIAIIISLFLFKAKYGKLQIALFLLVFACMTPLGTLISHTWQVLAHIGHILNAMVIGIFLHISTTILFESSDGHKFNMSKFIAIILGVSVAFLI
;
A
#
# COMPACT_ATOMS: atom_id res chain seq x y z
N MET A 1 -17.59 7.41 8.28
CA MET A 1 -18.11 6.48 7.23
C MET A 1 -17.21 6.49 6.01
N SER A 2 -16.74 7.66 5.56
CA SER A 2 -15.69 7.83 4.53
C SER A 2 -14.47 6.94 4.76
N ASP A 3 -13.97 6.89 5.99
CA ASP A 3 -12.70 6.25 6.38
C ASP A 3 -12.66 4.75 6.06
N TYR A 4 -13.83 4.10 6.08
CA TYR A 4 -13.98 2.68 5.75
C TYR A 4 -14.32 2.47 4.27
N LEU A 5 -15.08 3.39 3.68
CA LEU A 5 -15.60 3.26 2.32
C LEU A 5 -14.53 3.56 1.27
N PHE A 6 -13.70 4.57 1.50
CA PHE A 6 -12.68 5.04 0.56
C PHE A 6 -11.63 3.97 0.23
N PRO A 7 -11.02 3.27 1.20
CA PRO A 7 -10.08 2.19 0.90
C PRO A 7 -10.72 1.02 0.13
N PHE A 8 -11.96 0.66 0.47
CA PHE A 8 -12.69 -0.38 -0.23
C PHE A 8 -12.96 0.01 -1.69
N LEU A 9 -13.47 1.23 -1.91
CA LEU A 9 -13.75 1.76 -3.24
C LEU A 9 -12.47 1.91 -4.08
N ALA A 10 -11.34 2.24 -3.46
CA ALA A 10 -10.04 2.31 -4.13
C ALA A 10 -9.66 0.96 -4.77
N VAL A 11 -9.87 -0.13 -4.03
CA VAL A 11 -9.64 -1.49 -4.56
C VAL A 11 -10.62 -1.81 -5.68
N VAL A 12 -11.92 -1.54 -5.49
CA VAL A 12 -12.93 -1.76 -6.54
C VAL A 12 -12.60 -0.99 -7.82
N LEU A 13 -12.20 0.28 -7.69
CA LEU A 13 -11.80 1.12 -8.81
C LEU A 13 -10.58 0.53 -9.52
N GLY A 14 -9.56 0.10 -8.79
CA GLY A 14 -8.38 -0.55 -9.36
C GLY A 14 -8.71 -1.85 -10.11
N VAL A 15 -9.63 -2.66 -9.59
CA VAL A 15 -10.13 -3.88 -10.26
C VAL A 15 -10.86 -3.54 -11.56
N ILE A 16 -11.73 -2.53 -11.55
CA ILE A 16 -12.45 -2.05 -12.74
C ILE A 16 -11.45 -1.58 -13.79
N ILE A 17 -10.50 -0.73 -13.41
CA ILE A 17 -9.45 -0.22 -14.30
C ILE A 17 -8.65 -1.38 -14.91
N ALA A 18 -8.20 -2.34 -14.10
CA ALA A 18 -7.46 -3.50 -14.58
C ALA A 18 -8.26 -4.35 -15.57
N ARG A 19 -9.56 -4.51 -15.35
CA ARG A 19 -10.43 -5.28 -16.25
C ARG A 19 -10.54 -4.65 -17.64
N PHE A 20 -10.65 -3.33 -17.72
CA PHE A 20 -10.68 -2.61 -19.00
C PHE A 20 -9.32 -2.57 -19.69
N THR A 21 -8.23 -2.68 -18.93
CA THR A 21 -6.88 -2.39 -19.46
C THR A 21 -5.97 -3.59 -19.56
N LYS A 22 -6.48 -4.77 -19.20
CA LYS A 22 -5.83 -6.07 -19.44
C LYS A 22 -5.33 -6.28 -20.88
N SER A 23 -5.93 -5.60 -21.87
CA SER A 23 -5.60 -5.71 -23.30
C SER A 23 -4.69 -4.59 -23.82
N SER A 24 -4.43 -3.55 -23.01
CA SER A 24 -3.59 -2.42 -23.42
C SER A 24 -2.12 -2.71 -23.13
N LYS A 25 -1.27 -2.56 -24.16
CA LYS A 25 0.19 -2.70 -24.05
C LYS A 25 0.86 -1.50 -23.35
N SER A 26 0.17 -0.39 -23.15
CA SER A 26 0.80 0.93 -22.89
C SER A 26 0.46 1.61 -21.56
N TRP A 27 -0.28 0.97 -20.64
CA TRP A 27 -0.55 1.62 -19.36
C TRP A 27 0.75 1.75 -18.57
N ASN A 28 1.21 2.99 -18.37
CA ASN A 28 2.45 3.29 -17.66
C ASN A 28 2.25 3.19 -16.14
N THR A 29 1.98 1.97 -15.65
CA THR A 29 1.75 1.68 -14.22
C THR A 29 2.93 2.13 -13.36
N LYS A 30 4.14 2.17 -13.92
CA LYS A 30 5.36 2.69 -13.27
C LYS A 30 5.23 4.17 -12.86
N LEU A 31 4.61 5.03 -13.68
CA LEU A 31 4.41 6.44 -13.33
C LEU A 31 3.34 6.60 -12.25
N LEU A 32 2.25 5.84 -12.34
CA LEU A 32 1.19 5.83 -11.33
C LEU A 32 1.74 5.36 -9.97
N LEU A 33 2.55 4.29 -9.97
CA LEU A 33 3.28 3.83 -8.79
C LEU A 33 4.21 4.90 -8.24
N SER A 34 4.99 5.57 -9.10
CA SER A 34 5.94 6.61 -8.65
C SER A 34 5.22 7.81 -8.01
N PHE A 35 4.12 8.27 -8.60
CA PHE A 35 3.27 9.31 -8.00
C PHE A 35 2.71 8.85 -6.64
N SER A 36 2.12 7.64 -6.63
CA SER A 36 1.49 7.08 -5.42
C SER A 36 2.49 6.87 -4.29
N GLY A 37 3.67 6.33 -4.57
CA GLY A 37 4.73 6.13 -3.58
C GLY A 37 5.27 7.45 -3.06
N ALA A 38 5.44 8.46 -3.92
CA ALA A 38 5.85 9.80 -3.48
C ALA A 38 4.80 10.47 -2.59
N PHE A 39 3.53 10.36 -2.96
CA PHE A 39 2.39 10.89 -2.20
C PHE A 39 2.29 10.23 -0.82
N LEU A 40 2.38 8.90 -0.75
CA LEU A 40 2.35 8.15 0.51
C LEU A 40 3.56 8.49 1.40
N LEU A 41 4.76 8.58 0.82
CA LEU A 41 5.97 8.99 1.53
C LEU A 41 5.81 10.40 2.13
N ALA A 42 5.32 11.34 1.33
CA ALA A 42 5.15 12.72 1.77
C ALA A 42 4.17 12.83 2.93
N LEU A 43 3.00 12.20 2.86
CA LEU A 43 2.06 12.16 3.99
C LEU A 43 2.64 11.46 5.22
N THR A 44 3.41 10.39 5.02
CA THR A 44 4.11 9.73 6.13
C THR A 44 5.07 10.68 6.84
N LEU A 45 5.77 11.54 6.09
CA LEU A 45 6.73 12.51 6.63
C LEU A 45 6.08 13.77 7.21
N PHE A 46 5.00 14.27 6.63
CA PHE A 46 4.34 15.50 7.05
C PHE A 46 3.33 15.29 8.18
N GLU A 47 2.61 14.17 8.16
CA GLU A 47 1.51 13.89 9.11
C GLU A 47 1.93 12.87 10.17
N LEU A 48 2.22 11.63 9.75
CA LEU A 48 2.34 10.52 10.68
C LEU A 48 3.62 10.57 11.53
N LEU A 49 4.76 10.91 10.91
CA LEU A 49 6.03 10.92 11.61
C LEU A 49 6.05 11.98 12.72
N PRO A 50 5.69 13.26 12.49
CA PRO A 50 5.63 14.24 13.58
C PRO A 50 4.62 13.84 14.66
N GLU A 51 3.44 13.33 14.27
CA GLU A 51 2.40 12.92 15.22
C GLU A 51 2.89 11.83 16.17
N VAL A 52 3.55 10.78 15.67
CA VAL A 52 3.95 9.64 16.50
C VAL A 52 5.05 10.00 17.50
N TYR A 53 5.96 10.91 17.15
CA TYR A 53 7.02 11.40 18.04
C TYR A 53 6.50 12.28 19.19
N ASN A 54 5.30 12.84 19.06
CA ASN A 54 4.65 13.58 20.15
C ASN A 54 4.01 12.65 21.21
N HIS A 55 3.78 11.38 20.88
CA HIS A 55 3.04 10.45 21.73
C HIS A 55 3.89 9.32 22.33
N LEU A 56 5.09 9.09 21.78
CA LEU A 56 6.00 8.03 22.21
C LEU A 56 7.39 8.59 22.46
N GLU A 57 8.14 7.94 23.34
CA GLU A 57 9.54 8.27 23.60
C GLU A 57 10.38 8.04 22.34
N ALA A 58 11.20 9.02 21.95
CA ALA A 58 11.80 9.09 20.62
C ALA A 58 12.62 7.84 20.23
N LYS A 59 13.35 7.24 21.17
CA LYS A 59 14.13 6.02 20.89
C LYS A 59 13.21 4.83 20.64
N SER A 60 12.18 4.68 21.46
CA SER A 60 11.15 3.65 21.29
C SER A 60 10.37 3.81 19.98
N THR A 61 10.02 5.05 19.60
CA THR A 61 9.40 5.35 18.30
C THR A 61 10.27 4.86 17.15
N GLY A 62 11.56 5.19 17.15
CA GLY A 62 12.51 4.72 16.13
C GLY A 62 12.62 3.20 16.07
N LEU A 63 12.57 2.53 17.23
CA LEU A 63 12.57 1.06 17.31
C LEU A 63 11.34 0.45 16.64
N PHE A 64 10.14 0.99 16.89
CA PHE A 64 8.91 0.48 16.29
C PHE A 64 8.81 0.77 14.79
N ILE A 65 9.31 1.92 14.33
CA ILE A 65 9.46 2.21 12.89
C ILE A 65 10.39 1.19 12.24
N MET A 66 11.54 0.88 12.85
CA MET A 66 12.43 -0.17 12.36
C MET A 66 11.75 -1.54 12.35
N GLY A 67 10.96 -1.87 13.38
CA GLY A 67 10.15 -3.07 13.42
C GLY A 67 9.17 -3.16 12.26
N GLY A 68 8.53 -2.05 11.89
CA GLY A 68 7.66 -1.93 10.73
C GLY A 68 8.37 -2.20 9.40
N ILE A 69 9.57 -1.63 9.21
CA ILE A 69 10.41 -1.88 8.03
C ILE A 69 10.75 -3.37 7.93
N LEU A 70 11.25 -3.97 9.02
CA LEU A 70 11.62 -5.38 9.05
C LEU A 70 10.43 -6.30 8.79
N LEU A 71 9.27 -5.98 9.37
CA LEU A 71 8.03 -6.70 9.10
C LEU A 71 7.66 -6.62 7.62
N GLN A 72 7.75 -5.44 7.01
CA GLN A 72 7.42 -5.26 5.61
C GLN A 72 8.39 -6.03 4.69
N ILE A 73 9.68 -6.07 5.00
CA ILE A 73 10.65 -6.90 4.27
C ILE A 73 10.25 -8.38 4.30
N ILE A 74 9.79 -8.89 5.46
CA ILE A 74 9.31 -10.28 5.57
C ILE A 74 8.07 -10.50 4.72
N LEU A 75 7.11 -9.57 4.76
CA LEU A 75 5.89 -9.63 3.94
C LEU A 75 6.24 -9.59 2.44
N GLU A 76 7.21 -8.77 2.04
CA GLU A 76 7.67 -8.65 0.66
C GLU A 76 8.27 -9.96 0.13
N LEU A 77 9.05 -10.69 0.95
CA LEU A 77 9.58 -12.01 0.57
C LEU A 77 8.46 -12.99 0.21
N PHE A 78 7.33 -12.93 0.92
CA PHE A 78 6.16 -13.76 0.64
C PHE A 78 5.29 -13.24 -0.52
N SER A 79 5.26 -11.92 -0.73
CA SER A 79 4.51 -11.29 -1.83
C SER A 79 5.29 -11.28 -3.16
N LYS A 80 6.59 -11.56 -3.13
CA LYS A 80 7.50 -11.44 -4.28
C LYS A 80 7.46 -10.05 -4.91
N GLY A 81 7.24 -9.00 -4.11
CA GLY A 81 7.20 -7.61 -4.59
C GLY A 81 5.93 -7.24 -5.37
N ALA A 82 4.82 -7.95 -5.18
CA ALA A 82 3.57 -7.64 -5.89
C ALA A 82 2.99 -6.25 -5.57
N GLU A 83 3.26 -5.73 -4.39
CA GLU A 83 2.85 -4.41 -3.93
C GLU A 83 3.55 -3.25 -4.66
N HIS A 84 4.71 -3.48 -5.25
CA HIS A 84 5.46 -2.46 -6.00
C HIS A 84 5.60 -2.78 -7.49
N GLY A 85 4.96 -3.86 -7.97
CA GLY A 85 4.81 -4.16 -9.40
C GLY A 85 5.62 -5.33 -9.94
N HIS A 86 6.37 -6.04 -9.12
CA HIS A 86 7.33 -7.08 -9.54
C HIS A 86 6.72 -8.49 -9.58
N VAL A 87 5.57 -8.68 -10.23
CA VAL A 87 4.95 -10.03 -10.27
C VAL A 87 5.46 -10.87 -11.46
N HIS A 88 6.34 -11.83 -11.19
CA HIS A 88 6.77 -12.83 -12.18
C HIS A 88 5.71 -13.91 -12.40
N ILE A 89 5.19 -14.00 -13.63
CA ILE A 89 4.24 -15.05 -14.04
C ILE A 89 5.02 -16.33 -14.34
N HIS A 90 5.02 -17.29 -13.42
CA HIS A 90 5.40 -18.66 -13.76
C HIS A 90 4.27 -19.30 -14.58
N LYS A 91 4.46 -19.45 -15.89
CA LYS A 91 3.46 -19.93 -16.86
C LYS A 91 2.84 -21.31 -16.56
N ASN A 92 3.41 -22.10 -15.64
CA ASN A 92 3.04 -23.50 -15.40
C ASN A 92 2.49 -23.81 -13.99
N SER A 93 2.35 -22.82 -13.09
CA SER A 93 1.75 -23.09 -11.77
C SER A 93 0.23 -22.88 -11.80
N THR A 94 -0.52 -23.93 -11.48
CA THR A 94 -1.99 -23.88 -11.28
C THR A 94 -2.36 -23.67 -9.81
N ALA A 95 -1.39 -23.76 -8.89
CA ALA A 95 -1.63 -23.56 -7.47
C ALA A 95 -1.86 -22.08 -7.14
N PHE A 96 -2.83 -21.85 -6.25
CA PHE A 96 -3.16 -20.52 -5.77
C PHE A 96 -2.01 -19.97 -4.90
N PRO A 97 -1.63 -18.68 -5.02
CA PRO A 97 -0.45 -18.14 -4.36
C PRO A 97 -0.82 -17.69 -2.93
N TRP A 98 -0.99 -18.66 -2.02
CA TRP A 98 -1.42 -18.39 -0.64
C TRP A 98 -0.48 -17.46 0.14
N LEU A 99 0.84 -17.61 -0.02
CA LEU A 99 1.82 -16.75 0.64
C LEU A 99 1.68 -15.28 0.21
N LEU A 100 1.50 -15.05 -1.09
CA LEU A 100 1.20 -13.73 -1.63
C LEU A 100 -0.09 -13.17 -1.03
N PHE A 101 -1.16 -13.98 -1.03
CA PHE A 101 -2.46 -13.55 -0.52
C PHE A 101 -2.42 -13.15 0.95
N ILE A 102 -1.85 -14.01 1.79
CA ILE A 102 -1.76 -13.79 3.24
C ILE A 102 -0.90 -12.56 3.53
N SER A 103 0.25 -12.44 2.85
CA SER A 103 1.15 -11.29 3.00
C SER A 103 0.43 -9.97 2.68
N LEU A 104 -0.23 -9.90 1.52
CA LEU A 104 -0.97 -8.72 1.10
C LEU A 104 -2.15 -8.40 2.04
N CYS A 105 -2.80 -9.41 2.61
CA CYS A 105 -3.85 -9.20 3.59
C CYS A 105 -3.30 -8.60 4.88
N ILE A 106 -2.19 -9.12 5.40
CA ILE A 106 -1.54 -8.58 6.61
C ILE A 106 -1.09 -7.14 6.36
N HIS A 107 -0.38 -6.90 5.25
CA HIS A 107 0.04 -5.56 4.85
C HIS A 107 -1.15 -4.58 4.77
N SER A 108 -2.20 -4.97 4.03
CA SER A 108 -3.41 -4.14 3.86
C SER A 108 -4.18 -3.91 5.16
N PHE A 109 -4.16 -4.88 6.07
CA PHE A 109 -4.77 -4.77 7.37
C PHE A 109 -4.02 -3.78 8.27
N LEU A 110 -2.69 -3.87 8.32
CA LEU A 110 -1.85 -2.96 9.09
C LEU A 110 -1.95 -1.53 8.59
N GLU A 111 -1.99 -1.32 7.28
CA GLU A 111 -2.25 0.00 6.67
C GLU A 111 -3.55 0.65 7.18
N GLY A 112 -4.56 -0.14 7.54
CA GLY A 112 -5.80 0.39 8.13
C GLY A 112 -5.61 1.11 9.46
N PHE A 113 -4.52 0.82 10.19
CA PHE A 113 -4.26 1.42 11.49
C PHE A 113 -3.82 2.89 11.42
N SER A 114 -3.25 3.35 10.30
CA SER A 114 -2.85 4.76 10.16
C SER A 114 -4.02 5.70 9.87
N ILE A 115 -5.19 5.17 9.54
CA ILE A 115 -6.38 5.98 9.24
C ILE A 115 -7.04 6.36 10.57
N HIS A 116 -6.95 7.64 10.92
CA HIS A 116 -7.58 8.19 12.12
C HIS A 116 -8.41 9.43 11.76
N LYS A 117 -9.36 9.80 12.61
CA LYS A 117 -10.28 10.94 12.38
C LYS A 117 -9.60 12.31 12.17
N HIS A 118 -8.33 12.44 12.52
CA HIS A 118 -7.63 13.72 12.56
C HIS A 118 -6.45 13.81 11.59
N ASN A 119 -6.29 12.85 10.66
CA ASN A 119 -5.22 12.88 9.67
C ASN A 119 -5.73 12.64 8.24
N ASP A 120 -4.96 13.11 7.26
CA ASP A 120 -5.27 12.97 5.84
C ASP A 120 -4.80 11.63 5.24
N MET A 121 -4.41 10.66 6.10
CA MET A 121 -3.93 9.36 5.65
C MET A 121 -4.99 8.54 4.91
N VAL A 122 -6.28 8.82 5.09
CA VAL A 122 -7.33 8.17 4.28
C VAL A 122 -7.10 8.42 2.79
N TYR A 123 -6.63 9.62 2.41
CA TYR A 123 -6.32 9.95 1.02
C TYR A 123 -5.02 9.28 0.57
N GLY A 124 -4.01 9.25 1.45
CA GLY A 124 -2.75 8.50 1.26
C GLY A 124 -3.01 7.05 0.88
N VAL A 125 -3.76 6.36 1.72
CA VAL A 125 -4.15 4.96 1.56
C VAL A 125 -5.02 4.76 0.31
N LEU A 126 -5.98 5.65 0.04
CA LEU A 126 -6.80 5.58 -1.17
C LEU A 126 -5.93 5.65 -2.44
N VAL A 127 -5.04 6.64 -2.52
CA VAL A 127 -4.16 6.83 -3.69
C VAL A 127 -3.19 5.66 -3.83
N HIS A 128 -2.73 5.07 -2.73
CA HIS A 128 -1.86 3.91 -2.71
C HIS A 128 -2.54 2.60 -3.14
N LYS A 129 -3.78 2.37 -2.70
CA LYS A 129 -4.54 1.16 -2.99
C LYS A 129 -4.88 0.99 -4.46
N ILE A 130 -5.10 2.06 -5.20
CA ILE A 130 -5.48 2.01 -6.62
C ILE A 130 -4.39 1.30 -7.47
N PRO A 131 -3.12 1.75 -7.50
CA PRO A 131 -2.06 1.07 -8.25
C PRO A 131 -1.88 -0.39 -7.86
N ILE A 132 -1.88 -0.70 -6.56
CA ILE A 132 -1.72 -2.07 -6.05
C ILE A 132 -2.86 -2.96 -6.52
N ALA A 133 -4.11 -2.51 -6.39
CA ALA A 133 -5.27 -3.24 -6.85
C ALA A 133 -5.24 -3.48 -8.36
N ILE A 134 -4.75 -2.53 -9.15
CA ILE A 134 -4.56 -2.69 -10.59
C ILE A 134 -3.56 -3.82 -10.87
N ILE A 135 -2.38 -3.78 -10.25
CA ILE A 135 -1.29 -4.75 -10.48
C ILE A 135 -1.72 -6.16 -10.09
N ILE A 136 -2.30 -6.32 -8.89
CA ILE A 136 -2.79 -7.62 -8.40
C ILE A 136 -3.89 -8.16 -9.31
N SER A 137 -4.84 -7.31 -9.70
CA SER A 137 -5.94 -7.73 -10.59
C SER A 137 -5.41 -8.17 -11.96
N LEU A 138 -4.49 -7.41 -12.55
CA LEU A 138 -3.86 -7.78 -13.82
C LEU A 138 -3.09 -9.11 -13.71
N PHE A 139 -2.42 -9.35 -12.58
CA PHE A 139 -1.75 -10.61 -12.30
C PHE A 139 -2.75 -11.77 -12.21
N LEU A 140 -3.80 -11.63 -11.39
CA LEU A 140 -4.82 -12.65 -11.18
C LEU A 140 -5.61 -12.95 -12.47
N PHE A 141 -5.91 -11.95 -13.28
CA PHE A 141 -6.62 -12.12 -14.56
C PHE A 141 -5.77 -12.79 -15.64
N LYS A 142 -4.43 -12.67 -15.56
CA LYS A 142 -3.50 -13.39 -16.46
C LYS A 142 -3.23 -14.82 -15.99
N ALA A 143 -3.44 -15.11 -14.71
CA ALA A 143 -3.30 -16.44 -14.16
C ALA A 143 -4.48 -17.35 -14.53
N LYS A 144 -4.27 -18.67 -14.49
CA LYS A 144 -5.29 -19.68 -14.83
C LYS A 144 -6.21 -20.01 -13.64
N TYR A 145 -6.52 -19.05 -12.79
CA TYR A 145 -7.38 -19.25 -11.60
C TYR A 145 -8.87 -19.17 -11.95
N GLY A 146 -9.71 -19.81 -11.14
CA GLY A 146 -11.16 -19.73 -11.30
C GLY A 146 -11.69 -18.32 -11.00
N LYS A 147 -12.72 -17.87 -11.73
CA LYS A 147 -13.33 -16.53 -11.53
C LYS A 147 -13.78 -16.31 -10.08
N LEU A 148 -14.33 -17.35 -9.44
CA LEU A 148 -14.75 -17.30 -8.04
C LEU A 148 -13.58 -17.11 -7.08
N GLN A 149 -12.45 -17.79 -7.31
CA GLN A 149 -11.25 -17.65 -6.48
C GLN A 149 -10.67 -16.24 -6.58
N ILE A 150 -10.61 -15.68 -7.79
CA ILE A 150 -10.14 -14.30 -8.01
C ILE A 150 -11.08 -13.29 -7.32
N ALA A 151 -12.40 -13.47 -7.46
CA ALA A 151 -13.39 -12.61 -6.82
C ALA A 151 -13.28 -12.65 -5.30
N LEU A 152 -13.14 -13.85 -4.71
CA LEU A 152 -12.94 -14.02 -3.27
C LEU A 152 -11.63 -13.39 -2.80
N PHE A 153 -10.52 -13.60 -3.52
CA PHE A 153 -9.24 -12.94 -3.21
C PHE A 153 -9.44 -11.42 -3.12
N LEU A 154 -9.99 -10.82 -4.17
CA LEU A 154 -10.10 -9.36 -4.27
C LEU A 154 -11.07 -8.80 -3.24
N LEU A 155 -12.15 -9.51 -2.95
CA LEU A 155 -13.12 -9.11 -1.93
C LEU A 155 -12.51 -9.15 -0.53
N VAL A 156 -11.81 -10.23 -0.18
CA VAL A 156 -11.14 -10.32 1.12
C VAL A 156 -10.07 -9.25 1.25
N PHE A 157 -9.24 -9.06 0.22
CA PHE A 157 -8.22 -8.02 0.18
C PHE A 157 -8.83 -6.62 0.35
N ALA A 158 -9.93 -6.29 -0.35
CA ALA A 158 -10.62 -5.01 -0.23
C ALA A 158 -11.15 -4.72 1.19
N CYS A 159 -11.51 -5.77 1.94
CA CYS A 159 -12.01 -5.64 3.30
C CYS A 159 -10.91 -5.47 4.36
N MET A 160 -9.65 -5.82 4.07
CA MET A 160 -8.59 -5.82 5.09
C MET A 160 -8.29 -4.43 5.66
N THR A 161 -8.22 -3.40 4.81
CA THR A 161 -7.97 -2.02 5.30
C THR A 161 -9.14 -1.48 6.12
N PRO A 162 -10.41 -1.56 5.67
CA PRO A 162 -11.55 -1.20 6.51
C PRO A 162 -11.60 -1.95 7.84
N LEU A 163 -11.23 -3.24 7.86
CA LEU A 163 -11.14 -4.02 9.10
C LEU A 163 -10.03 -3.51 10.02
N GLY A 164 -8.85 -3.20 9.48
CA GLY A 164 -7.76 -2.57 10.24
C GLY A 164 -8.17 -1.24 10.86
N THR A 165 -8.82 -0.37 10.07
CA THR A 165 -9.34 0.92 10.55
C THR A 165 -10.42 0.76 11.61
N LEU A 166 -11.31 -0.24 11.47
CA LEU A 166 -12.33 -0.53 12.47
C LEU A 166 -11.70 -0.92 13.81
N ILE A 167 -10.74 -1.85 13.78
CA ILE A 167 -10.04 -2.29 14.98
C ILE A 167 -9.26 -1.13 15.59
N SER A 168 -8.54 -0.36 14.78
CA SER A 168 -7.81 0.83 15.21
C SER A 168 -8.69 1.82 15.97
N HIS A 169 -9.88 2.15 15.44
CA HIS A 169 -10.83 3.05 16.11
C HIS A 169 -11.37 2.47 17.43
N THR A 170 -11.58 1.16 17.53
CA THR A 170 -12.02 0.53 18.79
C THR A 170 -10.89 0.47 19.82
N TRP A 171 -9.65 0.30 19.38
CA TRP A 171 -8.47 0.18 20.23
C TRP A 171 -7.86 1.52 20.63
N GLN A 172 -8.31 2.66 20.09
CA GLN A 172 -7.93 3.98 20.60
C GLN A 172 -8.24 4.16 22.11
N VAL A 173 -9.09 3.33 22.70
CA VAL A 173 -9.29 3.25 24.16
C VAL A 173 -7.99 2.85 24.90
N LEU A 174 -7.09 2.09 24.25
CA LEU A 174 -5.70 1.84 24.67
C LEU A 174 -4.74 2.70 23.82
N ALA A 175 -4.78 4.01 24.03
CA ALA A 175 -4.01 5.01 23.28
C ALA A 175 -2.54 4.63 23.04
N HIS A 176 -1.86 4.07 24.06
CA HIS A 176 -0.46 3.67 23.95
C HIS A 176 -0.20 2.60 22.88
N ILE A 177 -1.04 1.55 22.80
CA ILE A 177 -0.89 0.50 21.78
C ILE A 177 -1.17 1.06 20.39
N GLY A 178 -2.14 1.96 20.26
CA GLY A 178 -2.44 2.64 18.99
C GLY A 178 -1.21 3.35 18.42
N HIS A 179 -0.48 4.11 19.24
CA HIS A 179 0.72 4.81 18.78
C HIS A 179 1.87 3.84 18.40
N ILE A 180 2.02 2.72 19.10
CA ILE A 180 3.02 1.68 18.74
C ILE A 180 2.70 1.08 17.36
N LEU A 181 1.42 0.74 17.12
CA LEU A 181 0.98 0.24 15.83
C LEU A 181 1.18 1.29 14.73
N ASN A 182 0.86 2.55 15.00
CA ASN A 182 1.08 3.64 14.05
C ASN A 182 2.58 3.80 13.69
N ALA A 183 3.48 3.69 14.69
CA ALA A 183 4.93 3.67 14.46
C ALA A 183 5.37 2.51 13.53
N MET A 184 4.81 1.31 13.71
CA MET A 184 5.08 0.20 12.79
C MET A 184 4.54 0.47 11.38
N VAL A 185 3.36 1.07 11.25
CA VAL A 185 2.77 1.40 9.94
C VAL A 185 3.61 2.45 9.21
N ILE A 186 4.15 3.44 9.92
CA ILE A 186 5.13 4.39 9.36
C ILE A 186 6.33 3.63 8.76
N GLY A 187 6.87 2.64 9.48
CA GLY A 187 7.95 1.80 8.95
C GLY A 187 7.57 1.05 7.67
N ILE A 188 6.35 0.49 7.64
CA ILE A 188 5.80 -0.18 6.45
C ILE A 188 5.71 0.79 5.26
N PHE A 189 5.17 1.99 5.46
CA PHE A 189 5.04 2.99 4.40
C PHE A 189 6.38 3.52 3.92
N LEU A 190 7.34 3.74 4.82
CA LEU A 190 8.70 4.14 4.45
C LEU A 190 9.35 3.09 3.56
N HIS A 191 9.27 1.80 3.93
CA HIS A 191 9.83 0.72 3.12
C HIS A 191 9.17 0.67 1.73
N ILE A 192 7.85 0.55 1.66
CA ILE A 192 7.14 0.42 0.38
C ILE A 192 7.37 1.62 -0.52
N SER A 193 7.26 2.83 0.03
CA SER A 193 7.40 4.05 -0.77
C SER A 193 8.82 4.20 -1.31
N THR A 194 9.84 3.90 -0.49
CA THR A 194 11.24 3.99 -0.94
C THR A 194 11.58 2.90 -1.95
N THR A 195 11.10 1.66 -1.77
CA THR A 195 11.22 0.59 -2.78
C THR A 195 10.59 1.00 -4.10
N ILE A 196 9.36 1.53 -4.09
CA ILE A 196 8.69 2.04 -5.29
C ILE A 196 9.51 3.16 -5.95
N LEU A 197 10.06 4.09 -5.19
CA LEU A 197 10.77 5.25 -5.72
C LEU A 197 12.16 4.91 -6.26
N PHE A 198 12.91 4.03 -5.60
CA PHE A 198 14.31 3.79 -5.94
C PHE A 198 14.52 2.53 -6.81
N GLU A 199 13.81 1.44 -6.52
CA GLU A 199 14.02 0.16 -7.20
C GLU A 199 13.36 0.10 -8.59
N SER A 200 12.28 0.86 -8.81
CA SER A 200 11.62 0.93 -10.14
C SER A 200 12.43 1.68 -11.22
N SER A 201 13.69 2.03 -10.96
CA SER A 201 14.57 2.70 -11.94
C SER A 201 15.32 1.68 -12.82
N ASP A 202 15.00 1.64 -14.11
CA ASP A 202 15.69 0.78 -15.08
C ASP A 202 17.12 1.32 -15.34
N GLY A 203 18.12 0.79 -14.63
CA GLY A 203 19.54 0.93 -14.97
C GLY A 203 20.14 2.33 -14.84
N HIS A 204 19.79 3.07 -13.77
CA HIS A 204 20.35 4.40 -13.41
C HIS A 204 20.16 5.52 -14.45
N LYS A 205 19.34 5.34 -15.50
CA LYS A 205 19.00 6.44 -16.41
C LYS A 205 17.92 7.32 -15.79
N PHE A 206 18.19 8.63 -15.74
CA PHE A 206 17.22 9.61 -15.25
C PHE A 206 15.95 9.61 -16.11
N ASN A 207 14.79 9.51 -15.46
CA ASN A 207 13.48 9.54 -16.12
C ASN A 207 12.72 10.80 -15.67
N MET A 208 12.62 11.78 -16.57
CA MET A 208 11.97 13.06 -16.28
C MET A 208 10.48 12.90 -15.93
N SER A 209 9.75 12.02 -16.61
CA SER A 209 8.34 11.78 -16.32
C SER A 209 8.14 11.20 -14.92
N LYS A 210 9.03 10.29 -14.48
CA LYS A 210 9.03 9.77 -13.11
C LYS A 210 9.33 10.87 -12.11
N PHE A 211 10.33 11.71 -12.36
CA PHE A 211 10.68 12.82 -11.48
C PHE A 211 9.51 13.83 -11.32
N ILE A 212 8.85 14.18 -12.41
CA ILE A 212 7.64 15.02 -12.37
C ILE A 212 6.52 14.35 -11.56
N ALA A 213 6.28 13.05 -11.77
CA ALA A 213 5.29 12.31 -10.99
C ALA A 213 5.60 12.33 -9.48
N ILE A 214 6.88 12.26 -9.10
CA ILE A 214 7.32 12.38 -7.70
C ILE A 214 7.03 13.78 -7.16
N ILE A 215 7.43 14.83 -7.88
CA ILE A 215 7.18 16.22 -7.47
C ILE A 215 5.67 16.46 -7.29
N LEU A 216 4.85 16.00 -8.23
CA LEU A 216 3.40 16.12 -8.14
C LEU A 216 2.85 15.36 -6.92
N GLY A 217 3.33 14.15 -6.65
CA GLY A 217 2.92 13.38 -5.47
C GLY A 217 3.24 14.12 -4.18
N VAL A 218 4.46 14.63 -4.03
CA VAL A 218 4.86 15.42 -2.85
C VAL A 218 4.05 16.72 -2.75
N SER A 219 3.86 17.43 -3.87
CA SER A 219 3.16 18.72 -3.87
C SER A 219 1.69 18.57 -3.50
N VAL A 220 1.01 17.55 -4.01
CA VAL A 220 -0.40 17.28 -3.65
C VAL A 220 -0.51 16.90 -2.18
N ALA A 221 0.41 16.06 -1.66
CA ALA A 221 0.44 15.69 -0.25
C ALA A 221 0.69 16.86 0.69
N PHE A 222 1.44 17.88 0.24
CA PHE A 222 1.71 19.08 1.04
C PHE A 222 0.56 20.08 1.05
N LEU A 223 -0.32 20.06 0.04
CA LEU A 223 -1.40 21.03 -0.13
C LEU A 223 -2.73 20.60 0.51
N ILE A 224 -2.86 19.31 0.82
CA ILE A 224 -3.98 18.78 1.61
C ILE A 224 -3.63 18.87 3.07
#